data_AF-A0A645E8E3-F1
#
_entry.id   AF-A0A645E8E3-F1
#
_cell.length_a   1.000
_cell.length_b   1.000
_cell.length_c   1.000
_cell.angle_alpha   90.00
_cell.angle_beta   90.00
_cell.angle_gamma   90.00
#
_symmetry.space_group_name_H-M   'P 1'
#
loop_
_entity.id
_entity.type
_entity.pdbx_description
1 polymer ?
#
loop_
_entity_poly.entity_id
_entity_poly.type
_entity_poly.pdbx_seq_one_letter_code
_entity_poly.pdbx_strand_id
1 'polypeptide(L)'
;MIERLSGCRSSATTAAQPAAGGQNCPMDSTDPYDLERFVRAQADGVYQQALAELRAGRKTTHWMWFVFPQLTGLGRSSTAAHFSIADLDEARAYLQHPVLEHRLLEAARAVADGPAPTAEHLLGRVDAMKLRSSMTLFEAANPGGPVFRQVLQRYFGGVRDPKTLKLLGPEHHPSQA
;
A
#
# COMPACT_ATOMS: atom_id res chain seq x y z
N MET A 1 53.62 22.10 51.01
CA MET A 1 52.49 22.48 50.14
C MET A 1 51.23 21.98 50.84
N ILE A 2 50.41 22.92 51.33
CA ILE A 2 49.40 22.74 52.39
C ILE A 2 48.18 21.97 51.85
N GLU A 3 47.83 20.86 52.49
CA GLU A 3 46.61 20.09 52.22
C GLU A 3 45.36 20.85 52.68
N ARG A 4 44.31 20.82 51.85
CA ARG A 4 43.04 21.54 52.03
C ARG A 4 42.04 20.76 52.88
N LEU A 5 41.25 21.55 53.59
CA LEU A 5 40.29 21.22 54.64
C LEU A 5 39.03 20.46 54.19
N SER A 6 38.49 19.73 55.17
CA SER A 6 37.18 19.09 55.26
C SER A 6 35.97 19.89 54.79
N GLY A 7 35.04 19.17 54.14
CA GLY A 7 33.69 18.95 54.69
C GLY A 7 32.56 19.84 54.18
N CYS A 8 31.54 19.23 53.57
CA CYS A 8 30.16 19.23 54.08
C CYS A 8 29.26 18.25 53.29
N ARG A 9 28.37 17.59 54.03
CA ARG A 9 27.42 16.56 53.61
C ARG A 9 26.26 17.15 52.81
N SER A 10 25.61 16.32 52.00
CA SER A 10 24.15 16.12 52.10
C SER A 10 23.70 14.94 51.24
N SER A 11 23.01 14.01 51.91
CA SER A 11 22.30 12.88 51.32
C SER A 11 20.81 13.20 51.19
N ALA A 12 20.19 12.44 50.29
CA ALA A 12 18.78 12.14 50.15
C ALA A 12 17.90 13.15 49.40
N THR A 13 17.30 12.69 48.29
CA THR A 13 15.83 12.59 48.18
C THR A 13 15.47 11.62 47.06
N THR A 14 14.85 10.51 47.46
CA THR A 14 14.17 9.54 46.60
C THR A 14 12.77 10.05 46.25
N ALA A 15 12.34 9.67 45.05
CA ALA A 15 11.03 9.80 44.42
C ALA A 15 9.80 9.73 45.35
N ALA A 16 8.80 10.55 45.04
CA ALA A 16 7.51 10.13 44.45
C ALA A 16 6.47 11.25 44.60
N GLN A 17 5.98 11.77 43.47
CA GLN A 17 4.77 12.59 43.38
C GLN A 17 3.64 11.76 42.74
N PRO A 18 2.37 12.18 42.94
CA PRO A 18 1.23 11.29 43.12
C PRO A 18 0.42 10.99 41.85
N ALA A 19 -0.57 10.11 42.06
CA ALA A 19 -1.51 9.58 41.11
C ALA A 19 -2.56 10.59 40.58
N ALA A 20 -3.14 10.17 39.45
CA ALA A 20 -4.49 10.42 38.95
C ALA A 20 -4.79 11.82 38.35
N GLY A 21 -4.77 11.84 37.03
CA GLY A 21 -5.46 12.82 36.19
C GLY A 21 -5.68 12.20 34.81
N GLY A 22 -6.78 11.46 34.66
CA GLY A 22 -7.21 10.96 33.37
C GLY A 22 -7.62 12.12 32.47
N GLN A 23 -6.89 12.32 31.39
CA GLN A 23 -7.37 13.06 30.23
C GLN A 23 -7.15 12.18 29.00
N ASN A 24 -8.25 11.74 28.40
CA ASN A 24 -8.31 11.11 27.08
C ASN A 24 -7.55 11.99 26.08
N CYS A 25 -6.45 11.49 25.54
CA CYS A 25 -5.90 12.04 24.30
C CYS A 25 -6.88 11.69 23.16
N PRO A 26 -7.30 12.66 22.32
CA PRO A 26 -8.04 12.34 21.13
C PRO A 26 -7.11 11.52 20.22
N MET A 27 -7.53 10.32 19.84
CA MET A 27 -6.84 9.55 18.80
C MET A 27 -6.98 10.37 17.52
N ASP A 28 -5.89 11.01 17.15
CA ASP A 28 -5.76 11.79 15.93
C ASP A 28 -6.15 10.88 14.75
N SER A 29 -7.15 11.31 13.98
CA SER A 29 -7.66 10.58 12.81
C SER A 29 -6.69 10.74 11.63
N THR A 30 -5.42 10.41 11.82
CA THR A 30 -4.34 10.60 10.83
C THR A 30 -4.43 9.59 9.69
N ASP A 31 -5.23 8.53 9.82
CA ASP A 31 -5.46 7.52 8.79
C ASP A 31 -6.95 7.17 8.70
N PRO A 32 -7.79 8.01 8.06
CA PRO A 32 -9.23 7.78 7.95
C PRO A 32 -9.58 6.50 7.15
N TYR A 33 -8.62 5.93 6.43
CA TYR A 33 -8.80 4.75 5.59
C TYR A 33 -8.17 3.47 6.17
N ASP A 34 -7.49 3.51 7.32
CA ASP A 34 -6.70 2.37 7.87
C ASP A 34 -5.72 1.79 6.81
N LEU A 35 -4.99 2.65 6.10
CA LEU A 35 -3.96 2.26 5.14
C LEU A 35 -2.85 1.40 5.77
N GLU A 36 -2.60 1.56 7.06
CA GLU A 36 -1.68 0.70 7.82
C GLU A 36 -2.00 -0.79 7.71
N ARG A 37 -3.25 -1.17 7.41
CA ARG A 37 -3.59 -2.59 7.14
C ARG A 37 -2.78 -3.18 5.97
N PHE A 38 -2.48 -2.39 4.94
CA PHE A 38 -1.65 -2.82 3.83
C PHE A 38 -0.18 -2.93 4.23
N VAL A 39 0.33 -1.96 4.99
CA VAL A 39 1.71 -1.96 5.47
C VAL A 39 1.99 -3.20 6.31
N ARG A 40 1.11 -3.50 7.26
CA ARG A 40 1.18 -4.71 8.11
C ARG A 40 1.14 -5.99 7.28
N ALA A 41 0.25 -6.10 6.30
CA ALA A 41 0.16 -7.28 5.44
C ALA A 41 1.38 -7.50 4.54
N GLN A 42 2.11 -6.42 4.24
CA GLN A 42 3.34 -6.44 3.43
C GLN A 42 4.63 -6.60 4.27
N ALA A 43 4.51 -6.67 5.60
CA ALA A 43 5.65 -6.76 6.52
C ALA A 43 6.35 -8.13 6.47
N ASP A 44 7.36 -8.32 7.32
CA ASP A 44 8.04 -9.60 7.56
C ASP A 44 8.55 -10.32 6.28
N GLY A 45 9.03 -9.53 5.31
CA GLY A 45 9.60 -10.04 4.06
C GLY A 45 8.58 -10.39 2.98
N VAL A 46 7.27 -10.29 3.25
CA VAL A 46 6.21 -10.64 2.30
C VAL A 46 6.28 -9.78 1.03
N TYR A 47 6.50 -8.48 1.17
CA TYR A 47 6.64 -7.59 0.02
C TYR A 47 7.88 -7.92 -0.82
N GLN A 48 9.00 -8.23 -0.18
CA GLN A 48 10.26 -8.58 -0.84
C GLN A 48 10.12 -9.91 -1.60
N GLN A 49 9.40 -10.87 -1.03
CA GLN A 49 9.05 -12.12 -1.68
C GLN A 49 8.18 -11.88 -2.92
N ALA A 50 7.14 -11.05 -2.81
CA ALA A 50 6.29 -10.67 -3.94
C ALA A 50 7.11 -10.03 -5.08
N LEU A 51 8.01 -9.12 -4.73
CA LEU A 51 8.89 -8.45 -5.68
C LEU A 51 9.88 -9.41 -6.37
N ALA A 52 10.42 -10.37 -5.62
CA ALA A 52 11.29 -11.42 -6.18
C ALA A 52 10.52 -12.30 -7.17
N GLU A 53 9.29 -12.69 -6.85
CA GLU A 53 8.41 -13.46 -7.74
C GLU A 53 8.04 -12.70 -9.01
N LEU A 54 7.74 -11.41 -8.89
CA LEU A 54 7.46 -10.52 -10.02
C LEU A 54 8.67 -10.42 -10.96
N ARG A 55 9.86 -10.21 -10.40
CA ARG A 55 11.13 -10.15 -11.17
C ARG A 55 11.49 -11.49 -11.80
N ALA A 56 11.17 -12.59 -11.13
CA ALA A 56 11.34 -13.95 -11.67
C ALA A 56 10.30 -14.30 -12.76
N GLY A 57 9.26 -13.50 -12.92
CA GLY A 57 8.22 -13.70 -13.93
C GLY A 57 7.15 -14.70 -13.55
N ARG A 58 7.06 -15.11 -12.28
CA ARG A 58 6.03 -16.05 -11.83
C ARG A 58 5.71 -15.88 -10.34
N LYS A 59 4.45 -15.54 -10.07
CA LYS A 59 3.85 -15.54 -8.74
C LYS A 59 3.62 -16.97 -8.26
N THR A 60 4.01 -17.23 -7.02
CA THR A 60 3.89 -18.53 -6.36
C THR A 60 3.29 -18.44 -4.96
N THR A 61 3.19 -17.24 -4.36
CA THR A 61 2.64 -17.05 -3.01
C THR A 61 1.42 -16.11 -2.97
N HIS A 62 0.87 -15.86 -1.78
CA HIS A 62 -0.44 -15.25 -1.56
C HIS A 62 -0.35 -13.78 -1.11
N TRP A 63 -0.14 -12.86 -2.05
CA TRP A 63 0.01 -11.43 -1.76
C TRP A 63 -0.83 -10.48 -2.63
N MET A 64 -1.58 -11.02 -3.60
CA MET A 64 -2.21 -10.21 -4.66
C MET A 64 -3.08 -9.08 -4.11
N TRP A 65 -3.88 -9.35 -3.08
CA TRP A 65 -4.88 -8.41 -2.57
C TRP A 65 -4.28 -7.15 -1.96
N PHE A 66 -3.11 -7.25 -1.32
CA PHE A 66 -2.52 -6.14 -0.57
C PHE A 66 -1.27 -5.55 -1.25
N VAL A 67 -0.74 -6.18 -2.30
CA VAL A 67 0.29 -5.58 -3.19
C VAL A 67 -0.34 -4.86 -4.38
N PHE A 68 -1.39 -5.43 -4.98
CA PHE A 68 -2.16 -4.82 -6.05
C PHE A 68 -3.64 -4.77 -5.66
N PRO A 69 -4.02 -3.89 -4.71
CA PRO A 69 -5.38 -3.80 -4.25
C PRO A 69 -6.29 -3.28 -5.37
N GLN A 70 -7.56 -3.65 -5.28
CA GLN A 70 -8.60 -3.30 -6.24
C GLN A 70 -9.80 -2.70 -5.52
N LEU A 71 -10.66 -2.03 -6.27
CA LEU A 71 -11.83 -1.36 -5.73
C LEU A 71 -12.81 -2.34 -5.05
N THR A 72 -13.48 -1.89 -3.99
CA THR A 72 -14.55 -2.61 -3.31
C THR A 72 -15.65 -3.02 -4.30
N GLY A 73 -16.22 -4.22 -4.11
CA GLY A 73 -17.25 -4.78 -4.99
C GLY A 73 -16.72 -5.63 -6.16
N LEU A 74 -15.41 -5.63 -6.42
CA LEU A 74 -14.80 -6.51 -7.44
C LEU A 74 -14.45 -7.90 -6.89
N GLY A 75 -14.12 -8.00 -5.60
CA GLY A 75 -13.79 -9.24 -4.91
C GLY A 75 -14.98 -9.86 -4.17
N ARG A 76 -14.95 -11.18 -3.95
CA ARG A 76 -16.01 -11.92 -3.22
C ARG A 76 -15.53 -12.61 -1.94
N SER A 77 -14.22 -12.74 -1.73
CA SER A 77 -13.68 -13.34 -0.50
C SER A 77 -13.56 -12.30 0.61
N SER A 78 -13.58 -12.77 1.86
CA SER A 78 -13.33 -11.92 3.04
C SER A 78 -11.99 -11.20 2.95
N THR A 79 -10.94 -11.88 2.49
CA THR A 79 -9.61 -11.27 2.24
C THR A 79 -9.67 -10.18 1.18
N ALA A 80 -10.43 -10.39 0.11
CA ALA A 80 -10.57 -9.38 -0.94
C ALA A 80 -11.40 -8.17 -0.47
N ALA A 81 -12.36 -8.36 0.42
CA ALA A 81 -13.09 -7.28 1.04
C ALA A 81 -12.19 -6.47 1.99
N HIS A 82 -11.44 -7.15 2.86
CA HIS A 82 -10.55 -6.51 3.85
C HIS A 82 -9.47 -5.63 3.20
N PHE A 83 -8.89 -6.07 2.08
CA PHE A 83 -7.86 -5.33 1.34
C PHE A 83 -8.39 -4.61 0.09
N SER A 84 -9.70 -4.37 0.01
CA SER A 84 -10.24 -3.52 -1.05
C SER A 84 -10.01 -2.04 -0.74
N ILE A 85 -9.95 -1.25 -1.80
CA ILE A 85 -9.97 0.21 -1.75
C ILE A 85 -11.42 0.66 -1.94
N ALA A 86 -11.94 1.47 -1.03
CA ALA A 86 -13.34 1.89 -1.00
C ALA A 86 -13.72 2.75 -2.21
N ASP A 87 -12.89 3.74 -2.51
CA ASP A 87 -13.15 4.76 -3.52
C ASP A 87 -11.84 5.36 -4.08
N LEU A 88 -12.00 6.37 -4.93
CA LEU A 88 -10.86 7.03 -5.54
C LEU A 88 -10.04 7.88 -4.55
N ASP A 89 -10.67 8.40 -3.50
CA ASP A 89 -9.98 9.23 -2.52
C ASP A 89 -9.08 8.38 -1.62
N GLU A 90 -9.51 7.17 -1.26
CA GLU A 90 -8.63 6.18 -0.63
C GLU A 90 -7.48 5.78 -1.58
N ALA A 91 -7.74 5.58 -2.88
CA ALA A 91 -6.67 5.27 -3.83
C ALA A 91 -5.63 6.40 -3.93
N ARG A 92 -6.06 7.67 -3.86
CA ARG A 92 -5.18 8.83 -3.81
C ARG A 92 -4.40 8.88 -2.49
N ALA A 93 -5.06 8.61 -1.36
CA ALA A 93 -4.40 8.54 -0.06
C ALA A 93 -3.34 7.42 -0.03
N TYR A 94 -3.63 6.26 -0.62
CA TYR A 94 -2.67 5.16 -0.79
C TYR A 94 -1.42 5.61 -1.56
N LEU A 95 -1.60 6.41 -2.62
CA LEU A 95 -0.49 6.97 -3.40
C LEU A 95 0.22 8.15 -2.71
N GLN A 96 -0.37 8.78 -1.71
CA GLN A 96 0.29 9.81 -0.90
C GLN A 96 1.02 9.20 0.31
N HIS A 97 0.75 7.94 0.63
CA HIS A 97 1.35 7.27 1.76
C HIS A 97 2.82 6.90 1.46
N PRO A 98 3.81 7.37 2.26
CA PRO A 98 5.24 7.35 1.91
C PRO A 98 5.81 5.95 1.68
N VAL A 99 5.24 4.93 2.32
CA VAL A 99 5.65 3.53 2.12
C VAL A 99 4.90 2.86 0.97
N LEU A 100 3.59 3.10 0.83
CA LEU A 100 2.73 2.32 -0.05
C LEU A 100 2.85 2.77 -1.49
N GLU A 101 3.01 4.08 -1.72
CA GLU A 101 3.31 4.63 -3.05
C GLU A 101 4.56 3.97 -3.63
N HIS A 102 5.67 4.01 -2.88
CA HIS A 102 6.94 3.46 -3.34
C HIS A 102 6.84 1.98 -3.68
N ARG A 103 6.19 1.20 -2.80
CA ARG A 103 6.01 -0.24 -2.99
C ARG A 103 5.14 -0.57 -4.19
N LEU A 104 4.03 0.14 -4.37
CA LEU A 104 3.15 -0.10 -5.51
C LEU A 104 3.81 0.28 -6.84
N LEU A 105 4.52 1.41 -6.89
CA LEU A 105 5.25 1.84 -8.09
C LEU A 105 6.39 0.87 -8.43
N GLU A 106 7.16 0.42 -7.44
CA GLU A 106 8.22 -0.55 -7.64
C GLU A 106 7.66 -1.91 -8.12
N ALA A 107 6.59 -2.41 -7.50
CA ALA A 107 5.94 -3.64 -7.92
C ALA A 107 5.36 -3.53 -9.34
N ALA A 108 4.69 -2.41 -9.67
CA ALA A 108 4.19 -2.16 -11.02
C ALA A 108 5.31 -2.10 -12.05
N ARG A 109 6.47 -1.52 -11.68
CA ARG A 109 7.65 -1.49 -12.54
C ARG A 109 8.22 -2.89 -12.76
N ALA A 110 8.30 -3.71 -11.72
CA ALA A 110 8.75 -5.10 -11.82
C ALA A 110 7.80 -5.94 -12.72
N VAL A 111 6.50 -5.65 -12.71
CA VAL A 111 5.53 -6.26 -13.63
C VAL A 111 5.78 -5.80 -15.08
N ALA A 112 5.95 -4.50 -15.30
CA ALA A 112 6.14 -3.91 -16.64
C ALA A 112 7.45 -4.39 -17.31
N ASP A 113 8.52 -4.49 -16.55
CA ASP A 113 9.85 -4.91 -17.02
C ASP A 113 10.07 -6.42 -16.91
N GLY A 114 9.12 -7.14 -16.30
CA GLY A 114 9.24 -8.55 -15.99
C GLY A 114 9.33 -9.45 -17.23
N PRO A 115 9.93 -10.65 -17.09
CA PRO A 115 10.20 -11.54 -18.22
C PRO A 115 8.97 -12.31 -18.70
N ALA A 116 7.85 -12.26 -17.95
CA ALA A 116 6.64 -13.00 -18.29
C ALA A 116 6.02 -12.46 -19.61
N PRO A 117 5.62 -13.34 -20.54
CA PRO A 117 5.06 -12.91 -21.82
C PRO A 117 3.60 -12.41 -21.71
N THR A 118 2.88 -12.81 -20.67
CA THR A 118 1.48 -12.42 -20.41
C THR A 118 1.23 -12.28 -18.91
N ALA A 119 0.21 -11.52 -18.52
CA ALA A 119 -0.19 -11.42 -17.12
C ALA A 119 -0.65 -12.77 -16.56
N GLU A 120 -1.24 -13.65 -17.38
CA GLU A 120 -1.66 -15.00 -16.97
C GLU A 120 -0.47 -15.93 -16.70
N HIS A 121 0.62 -15.79 -17.46
CA HIS A 121 1.86 -16.52 -17.15
C HIS A 121 2.49 -16.02 -15.84
N LEU A 122 2.43 -14.71 -15.60
CA LEU A 122 2.96 -14.09 -14.38
C LEU A 122 2.15 -14.44 -13.14
N LEU A 123 0.82 -14.25 -13.19
CA LEU A 123 -0.06 -14.23 -12.01
C LEU A 123 -1.11 -15.35 -12.01
N GLY A 124 -1.31 -16.04 -13.13
CA GLY A 124 -2.49 -16.86 -13.36
C GLY A 124 -3.71 -16.03 -13.73
N ARG A 125 -4.76 -16.68 -14.25
CA ARG A 125 -5.94 -16.02 -14.83
C ARG A 125 -6.66 -15.07 -13.87
N VAL A 126 -6.90 -15.52 -12.63
CA VAL A 126 -7.69 -14.75 -11.66
C VAL A 126 -6.92 -13.50 -11.21
N ASP A 127 -5.65 -13.65 -10.86
CA ASP A 127 -4.85 -12.52 -10.39
C ASP A 127 -4.44 -11.59 -11.55
N ALA A 128 -4.36 -12.06 -12.81
CA ALA A 128 -4.23 -11.19 -13.97
C ALA A 128 -5.41 -10.20 -14.10
N MET A 129 -6.65 -10.65 -13.86
CA MET A 129 -7.81 -9.75 -13.85
C MET A 129 -7.75 -8.73 -12.70
N LYS A 130 -7.27 -9.14 -11.52
CA LYS A 130 -7.08 -8.23 -10.39
C LYS A 130 -6.00 -7.20 -10.66
N LEU A 131 -4.91 -7.59 -11.34
CA LEU A 131 -3.85 -6.67 -11.75
C LEU A 131 -4.43 -5.59 -12.65
N ARG A 132 -5.19 -5.98 -13.70
CA ARG A 132 -5.85 -5.00 -14.58
C ARG A 132 -6.77 -4.05 -13.82
N SER A 133 -7.53 -4.58 -12.86
CA SER A 133 -8.43 -3.80 -12.01
C SER A 133 -7.66 -2.79 -11.15
N SER A 134 -6.55 -3.22 -10.55
CA SER A 134 -5.65 -2.40 -9.74
C SER A 134 -4.98 -1.30 -10.57
N MET A 135 -4.37 -1.64 -11.72
CA MET A 135 -3.72 -0.65 -12.58
C MET A 135 -4.71 0.38 -13.12
N THR A 136 -5.96 -0.04 -13.41
CA THR A 136 -7.03 0.88 -13.83
C THR A 136 -7.39 1.87 -12.72
N LEU A 137 -7.51 1.38 -11.47
CA LEU A 137 -7.81 2.20 -10.32
C LEU A 137 -6.71 3.23 -10.06
N PHE A 138 -5.44 2.79 -10.01
CA PHE A 138 -4.34 3.67 -9.68
C PHE A 138 -3.93 4.60 -10.82
N GLU A 139 -4.18 4.24 -12.09
CA GLU A 139 -4.10 5.19 -13.20
C GLU A 139 -5.16 6.30 -13.07
N ALA A 140 -6.38 5.97 -12.65
CA ALA A 140 -7.40 6.98 -12.39
C ALA A 140 -7.04 7.89 -11.20
N ALA A 141 -6.45 7.31 -10.14
CA ALA A 141 -6.03 8.06 -8.95
C ALA A 141 -4.85 9.00 -9.21
N ASN A 142 -3.94 8.61 -10.12
CA ASN A 142 -2.81 9.43 -10.56
C ASN A 142 -2.61 9.30 -12.09
N PRO A 143 -3.32 10.10 -12.90
CA PRO A 143 -3.23 10.06 -14.37
C PRO A 143 -1.83 10.38 -14.92
N GLY A 144 -1.00 11.04 -14.11
CA GLY A 144 0.40 11.34 -14.42
C GLY A 144 1.36 10.18 -14.13
N GLY A 145 0.93 9.13 -13.43
CA GLY A 145 1.74 7.96 -13.10
C GLY A 145 1.97 7.04 -14.31
N PRO A 146 3.15 7.06 -14.94
CA PRO A 146 3.34 6.44 -16.25
C PRO A 146 3.33 4.90 -16.19
N VAL A 147 3.69 4.31 -15.04
CA VAL A 147 3.90 2.86 -14.93
C VAL A 147 2.60 2.05 -14.97
N PHE A 148 1.49 2.55 -14.42
CA PHE A 148 0.21 1.83 -14.44
C PHE A 148 -0.31 1.68 -15.87
N ARG A 149 -0.22 2.76 -16.66
CA ARG A 149 -0.52 2.73 -18.10
C ARG A 149 0.40 1.78 -18.86
N GLN A 150 1.69 1.74 -18.54
CA GLN A 150 2.64 0.80 -19.18
C GLN A 150 2.26 -0.65 -18.94
N VAL A 151 1.86 -1.01 -17.71
CA VAL A 151 1.37 -2.37 -17.41
C VAL A 151 0.09 -2.68 -18.20
N LEU A 152 -0.86 -1.74 -18.25
CA LEU A 152 -2.08 -1.88 -19.05
C LEU A 152 -1.77 -2.06 -20.54
N GLN A 153 -0.84 -1.28 -21.08
CA GLN A 153 -0.43 -1.38 -22.47
C GLN A 153 0.21 -2.74 -22.77
N ARG A 154 1.14 -3.17 -21.91
CA ARG A 154 1.92 -4.41 -22.11
C ARG A 154 1.06 -5.65 -22.08
N TYR A 155 0.21 -5.81 -21.06
CA TYR A 155 -0.51 -7.07 -20.83
C TYR A 155 -1.98 -7.06 -21.22
N PHE A 156 -2.57 -5.88 -21.38
CA PHE A 156 -4.02 -5.73 -21.62
C PHE A 156 -4.32 -4.86 -22.85
N GLY A 157 -3.33 -4.58 -23.70
CA GLY A 157 -3.50 -3.79 -24.93
C GLY A 157 -3.97 -2.36 -24.68
N GLY A 158 -3.68 -1.81 -23.50
CA GLY A 158 -4.13 -0.48 -23.08
C GLY A 158 -5.58 -0.46 -22.58
N VAL A 159 -6.26 -1.61 -22.56
CA VAL A 159 -7.67 -1.69 -22.19
C VAL A 159 -7.81 -1.75 -20.67
N ARG A 160 -8.47 -0.74 -20.11
CA ARG A 160 -8.82 -0.63 -18.67
C ARG A 160 -9.89 -1.63 -18.27
N ASP A 161 -9.95 -1.98 -16.99
CA ASP A 161 -11.00 -2.86 -16.49
C ASP A 161 -12.37 -2.14 -16.47
N PRO A 162 -13.37 -2.60 -17.24
CA PRO A 162 -14.64 -1.91 -17.35
C PRO A 162 -15.45 -1.93 -16.05
N LYS A 163 -15.25 -2.92 -15.16
CA LYS A 163 -15.95 -2.96 -13.88
C LYS A 163 -15.39 -1.93 -12.92
N THR A 164 -14.06 -1.78 -12.85
CA THR A 164 -13.42 -0.70 -12.10
C THR A 164 -13.94 0.66 -12.58
N LEU A 165 -13.93 0.93 -13.89
CA LEU A 165 -14.43 2.20 -14.43
C LEU A 165 -15.91 2.44 -14.11
N LYS A 166 -16.75 1.40 -14.21
CA LYS A 166 -18.17 1.52 -13.86
C LYS A 166 -18.37 1.89 -12.39
N LEU A 167 -17.57 1.33 -11.49
CA LEU A 167 -17.66 1.59 -10.05
C LEU A 167 -17.11 2.97 -9.67
N LEU A 168 -16.11 3.49 -10.41
CA LEU A 168 -15.62 4.87 -10.25
C LEU A 168 -16.60 5.93 -10.74
N GLY A 169 -17.55 5.56 -11.60
CA GLY A 169 -18.60 6.44 -12.09
C GLY A 169 -18.19 7.32 -13.27
N PRO A 170 -19.16 8.05 -13.88
CA PRO A 170 -19.01 8.73 -15.16
C PRO A 170 -18.06 9.94 -15.17
N GLU A 171 -17.65 10.47 -14.01
CA GLU A 171 -16.70 11.60 -13.95
C GLU A 171 -15.25 11.22 -14.24
N HIS A 172 -14.92 9.92 -14.32
CA HIS A 172 -13.57 9.40 -14.58
C HIS A 172 -13.44 8.80 -15.98
N HIS A 173 -13.83 9.52 -17.03
CA HIS A 173 -13.46 9.19 -18.40
C HIS A 173 -12.00 9.59 -18.64
N PRO A 174 -11.02 8.67 -18.68
CA PRO A 174 -9.68 9.05 -19.12
C PRO A 174 -9.78 9.34 -20.61
N SER A 175 -9.57 10.61 -20.98
CA SER A 175 -9.42 11.02 -22.37
C SER A 175 -8.39 10.10 -23.03
N GLN A 176 -8.82 9.33 -24.01
CA GLN A 176 -7.92 8.56 -24.87
C GLN A 176 -7.15 9.57 -25.72
N ALA A 177 -5.82 9.55 -25.61
CA ALA A 177 -4.90 10.20 -26.54
C ALA A 177 -4.02 9.11 -27.14
#